data_AF-A0A933NC55-F1
#
_entry.id   AF-A0A933NC55-F1
#
_cell.length_a   1.000
_cell.length_b   1.000
_cell.length_c   1.000
_cell.angle_alpha   90.00
_cell.angle_beta   90.00
_cell.angle_gamma   90.00
#
_symmetry.space_group_name_H-M   'P 1'
#
loop_
_entity.id
_entity.type
_entity.pdbx_description
1 polymer ?
#
loop_
_entity_poly.entity_id
_entity_poly.type
_entity_poly.pdbx_seq_one_letter_code
_entity_poly.pdbx_strand_id
1 'polypeptide(L)'
;MKRTLITLGLVVLGAATLPSSAFAQNAELYQTHANNSLAYAESEAKLLFGVIAAKVFEPDLSKSTLMEIKKAIADAKKNTDRAKALLDEKQAKIDPEFEKMRETFSALETQLEKTKDIVTEQTKGLAVADEGENLEAKGPAPEKEAVQPDWQAMKDNASWLYLDIQDALKKHRDLAKKLGVTLPTPAKPKAKRE
;
A
#
# COMPACT_ATOMS: atom_id res chain seq x y z
N MET A 1 -62.00 -11.40 52.50
CA MET A 1 -60.83 -10.52 52.30
C MET A 1 -59.79 -11.28 51.47
N LYS A 2 -59.61 -10.90 50.19
CA LYS A 2 -58.68 -11.57 49.26
C LYS A 2 -57.30 -10.90 49.38
N ARG A 3 -56.25 -11.70 49.61
CA ARG A 3 -54.86 -11.25 49.60
C ARG A 3 -54.35 -11.30 48.15
N THR A 4 -53.97 -10.15 47.62
CA THR A 4 -53.33 -10.02 46.31
C THR A 4 -51.82 -10.21 46.49
N LEU A 5 -51.30 -11.34 46.04
CA LEU A 5 -49.85 -11.52 45.81
C LEU A 5 -49.54 -11.00 44.42
N ILE A 6 -48.80 -9.89 44.34
CA ILE A 6 -48.24 -9.38 43.09
C ILE A 6 -46.85 -10.00 42.95
N THR A 7 -46.74 -10.97 42.04
CA THR A 7 -45.48 -11.57 41.62
C THR A 7 -44.72 -10.56 40.76
N LEU A 8 -43.61 -10.02 41.26
CA LEU A 8 -42.65 -9.28 40.43
C LEU A 8 -41.96 -10.29 39.50
N GLY A 9 -42.46 -10.39 38.26
CA GLY A 9 -41.77 -11.07 37.18
C GLY A 9 -40.60 -10.22 36.70
N LEU A 10 -39.39 -10.62 37.06
CA LEU A 10 -38.14 -10.09 36.51
C LEU A 10 -38.03 -10.54 35.05
N VAL A 11 -38.38 -9.67 34.10
CA VAL A 11 -38.11 -9.89 32.67
C VAL A 11 -36.66 -9.49 32.40
N VAL A 12 -35.74 -10.45 32.55
CA VAL A 12 -34.42 -10.35 31.92
C VAL A 12 -34.60 -10.87 30.49
N LEU A 13 -35.05 -9.98 29.60
CA LEU A 13 -35.04 -10.27 28.17
C LEU A 13 -33.58 -10.16 27.71
N GLY A 14 -32.99 -11.31 27.39
CA GLY A 14 -31.60 -11.44 27.01
C GLY A 14 -31.23 -10.60 25.79
N ALA A 15 -30.35 -9.62 26.00
CA ALA A 15 -29.54 -9.02 24.95
C ALA A 15 -28.24 -9.82 24.83
N ALA A 16 -28.28 -10.95 24.10
CA ALA A 16 -27.12 -11.83 23.92
C ALA A 16 -26.93 -12.28 22.47
N THR A 17 -27.10 -11.38 21.49
CA THR A 17 -26.94 -11.71 20.06
C THR A 17 -26.12 -10.71 19.25
N LEU A 18 -25.24 -9.90 19.85
CA LEU A 18 -24.44 -8.90 19.12
C LEU A 18 -22.90 -9.05 19.03
N PRO A 19 -22.24 -10.22 19.26
CA PRO A 19 -20.80 -10.30 18.94
C PRO A 19 -20.54 -10.36 17.42
N SER A 20 -21.23 -11.24 16.68
CA SER A 20 -20.81 -11.60 15.31
C SER A 20 -20.92 -10.48 14.27
N SER A 21 -21.90 -9.57 14.39
CA SER A 21 -22.05 -8.47 13.44
C SER A 21 -20.94 -7.41 13.56
N ALA A 22 -20.43 -7.18 14.78
CA ALA A 22 -19.33 -6.24 15.02
C ALA A 22 -17.98 -6.80 14.52
N PHE A 23 -17.76 -8.12 14.63
CA PHE A 23 -16.55 -8.77 14.10
C PHE A 23 -16.49 -8.73 12.56
N ALA A 24 -17.61 -9.01 11.88
CA ALA A 24 -17.68 -8.97 10.42
C ALA A 24 -17.43 -7.56 9.87
N GLN A 25 -17.99 -6.51 10.48
CA GLN A 25 -17.75 -5.11 10.10
C GLN A 25 -16.28 -4.71 10.28
N ASN A 26 -15.60 -5.22 11.32
CA ASN A 26 -14.21 -4.89 11.58
C ASN A 26 -13.24 -5.57 10.59
N ALA A 27 -13.50 -6.81 10.17
CA ALA A 27 -12.68 -7.49 9.15
C ALA A 27 -12.80 -6.80 7.78
N GLU A 28 -14.01 -6.39 7.38
CA GLU A 28 -14.27 -5.63 6.16
C GLU A 28 -13.56 -4.27 6.15
N LEU A 29 -13.55 -3.57 7.29
CA LEU A 29 -12.83 -2.31 7.45
C LEU A 29 -11.33 -2.47 7.18
N TYR A 30 -10.68 -3.47 7.78
CA TYR A 30 -9.25 -3.69 7.58
C TYR A 30 -8.91 -4.16 6.17
N GLN A 31 -9.75 -5.00 5.54
CA GLN A 31 -9.60 -5.37 4.14
C GLN A 31 -9.72 -4.14 3.22
N THR A 32 -10.66 -3.23 3.53
CA THR A 32 -10.83 -1.98 2.78
C THR A 32 -9.63 -1.07 2.90
N HIS A 33 -9.10 -0.87 4.12
CA HIS A 33 -7.89 -0.08 4.34
C HIS A 33 -6.68 -0.68 3.61
N ALA A 34 -6.48 -2.00 3.69
CA ALA A 34 -5.38 -2.66 3.00
C ALA A 34 -5.47 -2.50 1.47
N ASN A 35 -6.67 -2.65 0.89
CA ASN A 35 -6.90 -2.41 -0.53
C ASN A 35 -6.62 -0.96 -0.93
N ASN A 36 -7.03 0.02 -0.12
CA ASN A 36 -6.78 1.43 -0.42
C ASN A 36 -5.28 1.76 -0.35
N SER A 37 -4.56 1.23 0.63
CA SER A 37 -3.11 1.39 0.73
C SER A 37 -2.38 0.76 -0.46
N LEU A 38 -2.76 -0.45 -0.90
CA LEU A 38 -2.20 -1.08 -2.10
C LEU A 38 -2.53 -0.32 -3.38
N ALA A 39 -3.74 0.20 -3.52
CA ALA A 39 -4.13 1.01 -4.68
C ALA A 39 -3.37 2.36 -4.74
N TYR A 40 -3.10 2.96 -3.58
CA TYR A 40 -2.25 4.14 -3.50
C TYR A 40 -0.80 3.82 -3.88
N ALA A 41 -0.23 2.72 -3.34
CA ALA A 41 1.10 2.25 -3.72
C ALA A 41 1.21 1.97 -5.23
N GLU A 42 0.16 1.39 -5.84
CA GLU A 42 0.09 1.15 -7.28
C GLU A 42 0.16 2.47 -8.07
N SER A 43 -0.59 3.49 -7.64
CA SER A 43 -0.60 4.81 -8.27
C SER A 43 0.77 5.48 -8.20
N GLU A 44 1.40 5.48 -7.03
CA GLU A 44 2.74 6.05 -6.82
C GLU A 44 3.81 5.31 -7.63
N ALA A 45 3.78 3.97 -7.65
CA ALA A 45 4.72 3.18 -8.45
C ALA A 45 4.55 3.43 -9.95
N LYS A 46 3.31 3.63 -10.41
CA LYS A 46 3.03 4.01 -11.80
C LYS A 46 3.55 5.40 -12.14
N LEU A 47 3.41 6.37 -11.23
CA LEU A 47 3.97 7.71 -11.39
C LEU A 47 5.50 7.65 -11.47
N LEU A 48 6.14 6.95 -10.53
CA LEU A 48 7.58 6.74 -10.51
C LEU A 48 8.09 6.13 -11.83
N PHE A 49 7.46 5.06 -12.29
CA PHE A 49 7.77 4.45 -13.59
C PHE A 49 7.61 5.46 -14.74
N GLY A 50 6.51 6.22 -14.75
CA GLY A 50 6.23 7.23 -15.77
C GLY A 50 7.29 8.34 -15.84
N VAL A 51 7.70 8.91 -14.70
CA VAL A 51 8.69 9.99 -14.65
C VAL A 51 10.09 9.51 -15.04
N ILE A 52 10.47 8.29 -14.62
CA ILE A 52 11.74 7.67 -15.04
C ILE A 52 11.72 7.39 -16.55
N ALA A 53 10.64 6.81 -17.07
CA ALA A 53 10.53 6.49 -18.49
C ALA A 53 10.53 7.74 -19.39
N ALA A 54 9.93 8.83 -18.92
CA ALA A 54 9.92 10.12 -19.60
C ALA A 54 11.19 10.95 -19.37
N LYS A 55 12.13 10.47 -18.54
CA LYS A 55 13.38 11.18 -18.16
C LYS A 55 13.14 12.58 -17.57
N VAL A 56 11.99 12.80 -16.93
CA VAL A 56 11.62 14.02 -16.18
C VAL A 56 11.77 13.78 -14.68
N PHE A 57 12.78 13.00 -14.34
CA PHE A 57 12.96 12.42 -13.02
C PHE A 57 13.66 13.41 -12.08
N GLU A 58 13.03 13.68 -10.94
CA GLU A 58 13.63 14.42 -9.83
C GLU A 58 14.06 13.45 -8.73
N PRO A 59 15.37 13.41 -8.36
CA PRO A 59 15.89 12.46 -7.39
C PRO A 59 15.19 12.49 -6.03
N ASP A 60 14.95 13.68 -5.49
CA ASP A 60 14.41 13.81 -4.14
C ASP A 60 12.91 13.53 -4.08
N LEU A 61 12.16 13.97 -5.09
CA LEU A 61 10.76 13.59 -5.26
C LEU A 61 10.64 12.06 -5.38
N SER A 62 11.50 11.42 -6.16
CA SER A 62 11.45 9.97 -6.38
C SER A 62 11.81 9.15 -5.14
N LYS A 63 12.76 9.63 -4.33
CA LYS A 63 13.03 9.05 -3.00
C LYS A 63 11.82 9.21 -2.07
N SER A 64 11.15 10.36 -2.11
CA SER A 64 9.91 10.60 -1.36
C SER A 64 8.81 9.63 -1.79
N THR A 65 8.57 9.49 -3.08
CA THR A 65 7.61 8.53 -3.66
C THR A 65 7.92 7.10 -3.23
N LEU A 66 9.20 6.67 -3.24
CA LEU A 66 9.59 5.35 -2.75
C LEU A 66 9.31 5.16 -1.25
N MET A 67 9.47 6.19 -0.42
CA MET A 67 9.11 6.15 1.00
C MET A 67 7.59 6.05 1.21
N GLU A 68 6.80 6.76 0.39
CA GLU A 68 5.34 6.67 0.41
C GLU A 68 4.84 5.29 0.00
N ILE A 69 5.42 4.70 -1.06
CA ILE A 69 5.16 3.30 -1.45
C ILE A 69 5.50 2.35 -0.30
N LYS A 70 6.65 2.55 0.37
CA LYS A 70 7.06 1.74 1.53
C LYS A 70 6.03 1.77 2.64
N LYS A 71 5.59 2.97 3.01
CA LYS A 71 4.59 3.19 4.06
C LYS A 71 3.27 2.53 3.69
N ALA A 72 2.82 2.70 2.44
CA ALA A 72 1.59 2.13 1.95
C ALA A 72 1.60 0.59 1.95
N ILE A 73 2.71 -0.04 1.55
CA ILE A 73 2.87 -1.50 1.63
C ILE A 73 2.84 -1.98 3.09
N ALA A 74 3.54 -1.28 3.99
CA ALA A 74 3.54 -1.61 5.42
C ALA A 74 2.15 -1.48 6.05
N ASP A 75 1.40 -0.42 5.71
CA ASP A 75 0.03 -0.22 6.16
C ASP A 75 -0.91 -1.30 5.60
N ALA A 76 -0.73 -1.69 4.33
CA ALA A 76 -1.50 -2.79 3.75
C ALA A 76 -1.26 -4.11 4.49
N LYS A 77 0.01 -4.48 4.69
CA LYS A 77 0.42 -5.68 5.44
C LYS A 77 -0.16 -5.70 6.85
N LYS A 78 -0.02 -4.60 7.59
CA LYS A 78 -0.56 -4.45 8.95
C LYS A 78 -2.08 -4.62 8.98
N ASN A 79 -2.80 -4.06 8.02
CA ASN A 79 -4.26 -4.19 7.96
C ASN A 79 -4.69 -5.59 7.53
N THR A 80 -3.98 -6.25 6.60
CA THR A 80 -4.20 -7.66 6.27
C THR A 80 -3.98 -8.56 7.49
N ASP A 81 -2.94 -8.31 8.29
CA ASP A 81 -2.68 -9.05 9.54
C ASP A 81 -3.79 -8.85 10.58
N ARG A 82 -4.31 -7.63 10.71
CA ARG A 82 -5.46 -7.34 11.57
C ARG A 82 -6.72 -8.05 11.09
N ALA A 83 -6.96 -8.10 9.79
CA ALA A 83 -8.07 -8.86 9.23
C ALA A 83 -7.94 -10.37 9.52
N LYS A 84 -6.71 -10.94 9.44
CA LYS A 84 -6.43 -12.33 9.81
C LYS A 84 -6.78 -12.61 11.28
N ALA A 85 -6.41 -11.68 12.18
CA ALA A 85 -6.66 -11.84 13.61
C ALA A 85 -8.15 -11.80 13.99
N LEU A 86 -9.03 -11.35 13.08
CA LEU A 86 -10.48 -11.29 13.28
C LEU A 86 -11.24 -12.43 12.59
N LEU A 87 -10.53 -13.38 11.95
CA LEU A 87 -11.17 -14.55 11.37
C LEU A 87 -11.80 -15.41 12.47
N ASP A 88 -13.02 -15.87 12.22
CA ASP A 88 -13.70 -16.85 13.05
C ASP A 88 -13.31 -18.28 12.66
N GLU A 89 -13.56 -19.27 13.54
CA GLU A 89 -13.19 -20.69 13.31
C GLU A 89 -13.75 -21.26 11.99
N LYS A 90 -14.87 -20.72 11.50
CA LYS A 90 -15.48 -21.10 10.22
C LYS A 90 -14.65 -20.65 9.01
N GLN A 91 -13.85 -19.59 9.17
CA GLN A 91 -12.98 -19.02 8.14
C GLN A 91 -11.52 -19.48 8.26
N ALA A 92 -11.18 -20.35 9.22
CA ALA A 92 -9.82 -20.89 9.39
C ALA A 92 -9.26 -21.58 8.13
N LYS A 93 -10.12 -22.04 7.21
CA LYS A 93 -9.72 -22.58 5.90
C LYS A 93 -9.04 -21.54 4.99
N ILE A 94 -9.17 -20.25 5.29
CA ILE A 94 -8.62 -19.12 4.52
C ILE A 94 -7.24 -18.71 5.06
N ASP A 95 -6.81 -19.21 6.23
CA ASP A 95 -5.49 -18.93 6.82
C ASP A 95 -4.30 -19.12 5.85
N PRO A 96 -4.26 -20.18 5.00
CA PRO A 96 -3.18 -20.35 4.04
C PRO A 96 -3.10 -19.22 3.00
N GLU A 97 -4.23 -18.58 2.68
CA GLU A 97 -4.27 -17.47 1.73
C GLU A 97 -3.73 -16.18 2.34
N PHE A 98 -3.90 -15.97 3.65
CA PHE A 98 -3.23 -14.89 4.37
C PHE A 98 -1.71 -15.10 4.42
N GLU A 99 -1.25 -16.34 4.54
CA GLU A 99 0.19 -16.63 4.54
C GLU A 99 0.81 -16.36 3.16
N LYS A 100 0.16 -16.79 2.07
CA LYS A 100 0.55 -16.41 0.70
C LYS A 100 0.57 -14.90 0.49
N MET A 101 -0.37 -14.19 1.10
CA MET A 101 -0.41 -12.72 1.04
C MET A 101 0.77 -12.10 1.80
N ARG A 102 1.17 -12.65 2.95
CA ARG A 102 2.38 -12.22 3.68
C ARG A 102 3.66 -12.47 2.89
N GLU A 103 3.79 -13.63 2.25
CA GLU A 103 4.91 -13.93 1.34
C GLU A 103 4.97 -12.90 0.20
N THR A 104 3.81 -12.54 -0.36
CA THR A 104 3.70 -11.50 -1.38
C THR A 104 4.17 -10.14 -0.86
N PHE A 105 3.79 -9.75 0.36
CA PHE A 105 4.29 -8.51 0.99
C PHE A 105 5.80 -8.55 1.24
N SER A 106 6.37 -9.69 1.64
CA SER A 106 7.81 -9.84 1.85
C SER A 106 8.60 -9.74 0.54
N ALA A 107 8.07 -10.30 -0.56
CA ALA A 107 8.66 -10.16 -1.88
C ALA A 107 8.61 -8.71 -2.36
N LEU A 108 7.47 -8.02 -2.14
CA LEU A 108 7.31 -6.60 -2.43
C LEU A 108 8.29 -5.71 -1.66
N GLU A 109 8.45 -5.93 -0.35
CA GLU A 109 9.41 -5.19 0.47
C GLU A 109 10.84 -5.35 -0.07
N THR A 110 11.18 -6.55 -0.54
CA THR A 110 12.49 -6.85 -1.16
C THR A 110 12.66 -6.11 -2.49
N GLN A 111 11.67 -6.17 -3.37
CA GLN A 111 11.70 -5.48 -4.66
C GLN A 111 11.75 -3.95 -4.50
N LEU A 112 11.07 -3.43 -3.48
CA LEU A 112 11.10 -2.01 -3.15
C LEU A 112 12.49 -1.57 -2.67
N GLU A 113 13.12 -2.31 -1.76
CA GLU A 113 14.46 -1.95 -1.29
C GLU A 113 15.48 -2.03 -2.43
N LYS A 114 15.39 -3.05 -3.30
CA LYS A 114 16.20 -3.12 -4.54
C LYS A 114 15.98 -1.90 -5.44
N THR A 115 14.74 -1.48 -5.64
CA THR A 115 14.42 -0.31 -6.46
C THR A 115 14.98 0.97 -5.84
N LYS A 116 14.89 1.10 -4.52
CA LYS A 116 15.44 2.21 -3.76
C LYS A 116 16.97 2.26 -3.83
N ASP A 117 17.65 1.13 -3.72
CA ASP A 117 19.11 1.06 -3.84
C ASP A 117 19.56 1.48 -5.23
N ILE A 118 18.88 1.02 -6.27
CA ILE A 118 19.17 1.40 -7.65
C ILE A 118 18.92 2.89 -7.88
N VAL A 119 17.75 3.40 -7.46
CA VAL A 119 17.47 4.84 -7.59
C VAL A 119 18.48 5.67 -6.80
N THR A 120 18.86 5.24 -5.60
CA THR A 120 19.86 5.95 -4.80
C THR A 120 21.22 5.93 -5.50
N GLU A 121 21.70 4.77 -5.95
CA GLU A 121 22.98 4.61 -6.63
C GLU A 121 23.05 5.43 -7.91
N GLN A 122 22.04 5.32 -8.77
CA GLN A 122 22.00 5.99 -10.07
C GLN A 122 21.78 7.50 -9.96
N THR A 123 21.40 8.00 -8.79
CA THR A 123 21.21 9.44 -8.53
C THR A 123 22.29 10.04 -7.64
N LYS A 124 23.31 9.26 -7.25
CA LYS A 124 24.47 9.78 -6.52
C LYS A 124 25.17 10.83 -7.38
N GLY A 125 25.16 12.08 -6.92
CA GLY A 125 25.86 13.17 -7.59
C GLY A 125 25.06 13.86 -8.70
N LEU A 126 23.80 13.48 -8.95
CA LEU A 126 22.84 14.35 -9.61
C LEU A 126 22.49 15.46 -8.60
N ALA A 127 23.25 16.55 -8.63
CA ALA A 127 22.83 17.77 -7.94
C ALA A 127 21.48 18.19 -8.52
N VAL A 128 20.50 18.42 -7.65
CA VAL A 128 19.29 19.14 -8.02
C VAL A 128 19.78 20.48 -8.55
N ALA A 129 19.57 20.75 -9.84
CA ALA A 129 19.80 22.08 -10.35
C ALA A 129 18.79 22.97 -9.64
N ASP A 130 19.22 23.65 -8.57
CA ASP A 130 18.45 24.72 -7.96
C ASP A 130 18.11 25.69 -9.10
N GLU A 131 16.82 25.77 -9.45
CA GLU A 131 16.31 26.83 -10.29
C GLU A 131 16.46 28.14 -9.50
N GLY A 132 17.64 28.74 -9.61
CA GLY A 132 17.91 30.07 -9.08
C GLY A 132 19.17 30.16 -8.22
N GLU A 133 20.35 29.99 -8.82
CA GLU A 133 21.51 30.69 -8.28
C GLU A 133 22.44 31.21 -9.37
N ASN A 134 22.91 32.41 -9.09
CA ASN A 134 23.59 33.37 -9.95
C ASN A 134 24.86 32.75 -10.58
N LEU A 135 25.03 32.90 -11.90
CA LEU A 135 26.26 32.54 -12.61
C LEU A 135 27.39 33.52 -12.26
N GLU A 136 28.05 33.34 -11.12
CA GLU A 136 29.39 33.85 -10.90
C GLU A 136 30.40 32.71 -10.96
N ALA A 137 31.24 32.76 -12.00
CA ALA A 137 32.23 31.77 -12.35
C ALA A 137 33.24 31.56 -11.21
N LYS A 138 33.13 30.42 -10.52
CA LYS A 138 34.27 29.81 -9.82
C LYS A 138 34.94 28.83 -10.77
N GLY A 139 36.27 28.89 -10.81
CA GLY A 139 37.16 28.17 -11.73
C GLY A 139 36.95 26.66 -11.79
N PRO A 140 37.66 25.97 -12.70
CA PRO A 140 37.30 24.62 -13.14
C PRO A 140 37.25 23.68 -11.94
N ALA A 141 36.02 23.28 -11.57
CA ALA A 141 35.82 22.14 -10.71
C ALA A 141 36.45 20.93 -11.40
N PRO A 142 37.08 20.00 -10.65
CA PRO A 142 37.60 18.78 -11.25
C PRO A 142 36.44 18.10 -11.98
N GLU A 143 36.63 17.80 -13.27
CA GLU A 143 35.72 17.01 -14.08
C GLU A 143 35.61 15.63 -13.44
N LYS A 144 34.74 15.51 -12.44
CA LYS A 144 34.16 14.22 -12.09
C LYS A 144 33.35 13.86 -13.32
N GLU A 145 33.78 12.85 -14.06
CA GLU A 145 32.98 12.24 -15.12
C GLU A 145 31.55 12.14 -14.60
N ALA A 146 30.65 12.92 -15.21
CA ALA A 146 29.25 12.86 -14.88
C ALA A 146 28.80 11.46 -15.28
N VAL A 147 28.81 10.53 -14.33
CA VAL A 147 28.31 9.18 -14.52
C VAL A 147 26.85 9.34 -14.92
N GLN A 148 26.55 9.12 -16.20
CA GLN A 148 25.18 9.19 -16.65
C GLN A 148 24.38 8.11 -15.92
N PRO A 149 23.24 8.45 -15.31
CA PRO A 149 22.38 7.47 -14.66
C PRO A 149 22.01 6.37 -15.65
N ASP A 150 22.02 5.12 -15.20
CA ASP A 150 21.43 4.01 -15.94
C ASP A 150 19.91 4.12 -15.88
N TRP A 151 19.37 4.95 -16.78
CA TRP A 151 17.95 5.16 -16.96
C TRP A 151 17.20 3.87 -17.26
N GLN A 152 17.84 2.91 -17.93
CA GLN A 152 17.23 1.65 -18.29
C GLN A 152 17.08 0.75 -17.05
N ALA A 153 18.12 0.65 -16.22
CA ALA A 153 18.04 -0.06 -14.95
C ALA A 153 17.00 0.54 -14.00
N MET A 154 16.95 1.88 -13.87
CA MET A 154 15.92 2.54 -13.05
C MET A 154 14.51 2.27 -13.57
N LYS A 155 14.31 2.38 -14.89
CA LYS A 155 13.01 2.14 -15.54
C LYS A 155 12.55 0.71 -15.34
N ASP A 156 13.43 -0.26 -15.55
CA ASP A 156 13.09 -1.67 -15.45
C ASP A 156 12.73 -2.03 -14.00
N ASN A 157 13.48 -1.55 -13.01
CA ASN A 157 13.16 -1.82 -11.61
C ASN A 157 11.87 -1.14 -11.14
N ALA A 158 11.61 0.10 -11.56
CA ALA A 158 10.34 0.77 -11.30
C ALA A 158 9.16 0.04 -11.98
N SER A 159 9.37 -0.49 -13.19
CA SER A 159 8.37 -1.33 -13.88
C SER A 159 8.09 -2.61 -13.12
N TRP A 160 9.12 -3.33 -12.67
CA TRP A 160 8.96 -4.55 -11.86
C TRP A 160 8.23 -4.27 -10.55
N LEU A 161 8.61 -3.19 -9.84
CA LEU A 161 7.92 -2.76 -8.62
C LEU A 161 6.43 -2.47 -8.87
N TYR A 162 6.10 -1.75 -9.94
CA TYR A 162 4.72 -1.48 -10.31
C TYR A 162 3.93 -2.77 -10.60
N LEU A 163 4.49 -3.69 -11.39
CA LEU A 163 3.84 -4.96 -11.73
C LEU A 163 3.63 -5.85 -10.49
N ASP A 164 4.61 -5.90 -9.59
CA ASP A 164 4.50 -6.68 -8.35
C ASP A 164 3.42 -6.11 -7.42
N ILE A 165 3.29 -4.77 -7.35
CA ILE A 165 2.22 -4.12 -6.56
C ILE A 165 0.85 -4.42 -7.19
N GLN A 166 0.73 -4.41 -8.52
CA GLN A 166 -0.50 -4.80 -9.20
C GLN A 166 -0.90 -6.24 -8.90
N ASP A 167 0.06 -7.17 -8.93
CA ASP A 167 -0.21 -8.58 -8.62
C ASP A 167 -0.62 -8.75 -7.15
N ALA A 168 0.04 -8.03 -6.23
CA ALA A 168 -0.34 -8.02 -4.82
C ALA A 168 -1.74 -7.45 -4.59
N LEU A 169 -2.11 -6.35 -5.25
CA LEU A 169 -3.46 -5.79 -5.19
C LEU A 169 -4.50 -6.78 -5.70
N LYS A 170 -4.21 -7.48 -6.79
CA LYS A 170 -5.08 -8.53 -7.33
C LYS A 170 -5.25 -9.69 -6.34
N LYS A 171 -4.16 -10.22 -5.80
CA LYS A 171 -4.17 -11.28 -4.77
C LYS A 171 -4.95 -10.85 -3.53
N HIS A 172 -4.77 -9.62 -3.07
CA HIS A 172 -5.51 -9.05 -1.95
C HIS A 172 -7.02 -8.99 -2.24
N ARG A 173 -7.41 -8.55 -3.44
CA ARG A 173 -8.82 -8.53 -3.83
C ARG A 173 -9.43 -9.92 -3.92
N ASP A 174 -8.67 -10.90 -4.40
CA ASP A 174 -9.13 -12.29 -4.44
C ASP A 174 -9.23 -12.90 -3.04
N LEU A 175 -8.33 -12.53 -2.11
CA LEU A 175 -8.46 -12.85 -0.68
C LEU A 175 -9.73 -12.26 -0.08
N ALA A 176 -10.00 -10.97 -0.32
CA ALA A 176 -11.21 -10.31 0.19
C ALA A 176 -12.50 -10.95 -0.36
N LYS A 177 -12.53 -11.35 -1.63
CA LYS A 177 -13.66 -12.10 -2.20
C LYS A 177 -13.88 -13.44 -1.50
N LYS A 178 -12.80 -14.17 -1.17
CA LYS A 178 -12.90 -15.43 -0.40
C LYS A 178 -13.47 -15.22 1.00
N LEU A 179 -13.28 -14.03 1.57
CA LEU A 179 -13.84 -13.59 2.84
C LEU A 179 -15.28 -13.04 2.72
N GLY A 180 -15.84 -12.98 1.51
CA GLY A 180 -17.16 -12.37 1.27
C GLY A 180 -17.17 -10.84 1.38
N VAL A 181 -16.02 -10.19 1.38
CA VAL A 181 -15.88 -8.73 1.49
C VAL A 181 -15.93 -8.10 0.10
N THR A 182 -16.76 -7.07 -0.07
CA THR A 182 -16.81 -6.27 -1.30
C THR A 182 -15.92 -5.06 -1.15
N LEU A 183 -14.80 -5.05 -1.87
CA LEU A 183 -13.86 -3.93 -1.81
C LEU A 183 -14.27 -2.80 -2.75
N PRO A 184 -14.12 -1.53 -2.33
CA PRO A 184 -14.31 -0.41 -3.23
C PRO A 184 -13.31 -0.48 -4.38
N THR A 185 -13.80 -0.26 -5.60
CA THR A 185 -12.91 -0.03 -6.74
C THR A 185 -12.32 1.37 -6.55
N PRO A 186 -10.99 1.53 -6.51
CA PRO A 186 -10.38 2.85 -6.39
C PRO A 186 -10.89 3.73 -7.54
N ALA A 187 -11.32 4.95 -7.19
CA ALA A 187 -11.87 5.88 -8.15
C ALA A 187 -10.82 6.15 -9.25
N LYS A 188 -11.14 5.81 -10.50
CA LYS A 188 -10.33 6.29 -11.63
C LYS A 188 -10.36 7.82 -11.61
N PRO A 189 -9.23 8.52 -11.75
CA PRO A 189 -9.24 9.98 -11.84
C PRO A 189 -10.17 10.39 -12.99
N LYS A 190 -11.25 11.11 -12.68
CA LYS A 190 -12.13 11.72 -13.68
C LYS A 190 -11.48 13.01 -14.17
N ALA A 191 -10.35 12.91 -14.86
CA ALA A 191 -9.81 14.04 -15.61
C ALA A 191 -10.11 13.80 -17.09
N LYS A 192 -11.03 14.58 -17.66
CA LYS A 192 -11.01 14.84 -19.10
C LYS A 192 -9.79 15.73 -19.33
N ARG A 193 -8.92 15.35 -20.27
CA ARG A 193 -7.96 16.31 -20.82
C ARG A 193 -8.78 17.41 -21.49
N GLU A 194 -8.69 18.62 -20.97
CA GLU A 194 -9.02 19.84 -21.72
C GLU A 194 -7.92 20.10 -22.76
#